data_AF-A0A940C5A7-F1
#
_entry.id   AF-A0A940C5A7-F1
#
_cell.length_a   1.000
_cell.length_b   1.000
_cell.length_c   1.000
_cell.angle_alpha   90.00
_cell.angle_beta   90.00
_cell.angle_gamma   90.00
#
_symmetry.space_group_name_H-M   'P 1'
#
loop_
_entity.id
_entity.type
_entity.pdbx_description
1 polymer ?
#
loop_
_entity_poly.entity_id
_entity_poly.type
_entity_poly.pdbx_seq_one_letter_code
_entity_poly.pdbx_strand_id
1 'polypeptide(L)'
;MKKSGIIHICFVLAIVAIVALVIVRIKGWIRIVDPGDISSSDDSVAEFECHDSIMPLTDEEYNLIRQNEEVILVFGNDPFSDNCGENGSLSAMVEEASGAKVINCAITGSCIGMREPAFDISKSPMNLFSPYYLACIACSDMEYSVELSQAKEALGDMFPENGELVLKMLSDLDISDVDVIVFFYDGSDYLNNIPTGLDEKEYDDPFCSFLGSFSATVELFKKAAPGARIIVLSSPYMFYVTEGGEWEPCEDHPNRYGVDLSDYVLGQYKICVETYDISFVDNYYASINLENGRTYLTDGRSLNEEGNRIICDRLMYAMTYYDK
;
A
#
# COMPACT_ATOMS: atom_id res chain seq x y z
N MET A 1 4.91 -76.60 8.18
CA MET A 1 5.20 -75.39 7.39
C MET A 1 4.77 -74.16 8.20
N LYS A 2 5.67 -73.17 8.34
CA LYS A 2 5.66 -72.11 9.36
C LYS A 2 4.55 -71.07 9.12
N LYS A 3 3.59 -70.95 10.05
CA LYS A 3 2.51 -69.92 10.05
C LYS A 3 3.03 -68.47 9.95
N SER A 4 4.27 -68.20 10.36
CA SER A 4 4.90 -66.87 10.27
C SER A 4 5.19 -66.43 8.82
N GLY A 5 5.52 -67.35 7.90
CA GLY A 5 5.81 -67.00 6.51
C GLY A 5 4.59 -66.49 5.74
N ILE A 6 3.41 -67.01 6.06
CA ILE A 6 2.15 -66.60 5.43
C ILE A 6 1.76 -65.19 5.86
N ILE A 7 1.98 -64.84 7.14
CA ILE A 7 1.66 -63.51 7.67
C ILE A 7 2.56 -62.44 7.02
N HIS A 8 3.86 -62.70 6.86
CA HIS A 8 4.75 -61.76 6.17
C HIS A 8 4.38 -61.57 4.69
N ILE A 9 3.98 -62.63 3.99
CA ILE A 9 3.51 -62.54 2.60
C ILE A 9 2.22 -61.71 2.51
N CYS A 10 1.25 -61.92 3.40
CA CYS A 10 0.03 -61.12 3.44
C CYS A 10 0.31 -59.64 3.74
N PHE A 11 1.28 -59.34 4.61
CA PHE A 11 1.64 -57.96 4.96
C PHE A 11 2.31 -57.23 3.80
N VAL A 12 3.21 -57.90 3.07
CA VAL A 12 3.83 -57.34 1.86
C VAL A 12 2.79 -57.07 0.77
N LEU A 13 1.84 -57.99 0.57
CA LEU A 13 0.74 -57.79 -0.39
C LEU A 13 -0.15 -56.60 -0.01
N ALA A 14 -0.43 -56.40 1.28
CA ALA A 14 -1.19 -55.24 1.76
C ALA A 14 -0.45 -53.92 1.51
N ILE A 15 0.86 -53.87 1.75
CA ILE A 15 1.69 -52.68 1.46
C ILE A 15 1.67 -52.36 -0.04
N VAL A 16 1.85 -53.36 -0.89
CA VAL A 16 1.81 -53.17 -2.35
C VAL A 16 0.45 -52.65 -2.80
N ALA A 17 -0.65 -53.15 -2.23
CA ALA A 17 -2.00 -52.66 -2.53
C ALA A 17 -2.20 -51.19 -2.09
N ILE A 18 -1.68 -50.79 -0.93
CA ILE A 18 -1.73 -49.41 -0.45
C ILE A 18 -0.92 -48.49 -1.37
N VAL A 19 0.30 -48.89 -1.76
CA VAL A 19 1.14 -48.10 -2.68
C VAL A 19 0.45 -47.95 -4.04
N ALA A 20 -0.17 -49.02 -4.56
CA ALA A 20 -0.93 -48.94 -5.80
C ALA A 20 -2.13 -47.98 -5.70
N LEU A 21 -2.88 -48.01 -4.59
CA LEU A 21 -3.97 -47.08 -4.33
C LEU A 21 -3.50 -45.63 -4.24
N VAL A 22 -2.35 -45.38 -3.59
CA VAL A 22 -1.73 -44.04 -3.52
C VAL A 22 -1.34 -43.56 -4.91
N ILE A 23 -0.71 -44.39 -5.74
CA ILE A 23 -0.34 -44.04 -7.12
C ILE A 23 -1.59 -43.72 -7.96
N VAL A 24 -2.66 -44.51 -7.85
CA VAL A 24 -3.93 -44.25 -8.54
C VAL A 24 -4.54 -42.93 -8.06
N ARG A 25 -4.51 -42.65 -6.76
CA ARG A 25 -5.04 -41.41 -6.19
C ARG A 25 -4.22 -40.20 -6.66
N ILE A 26 -2.89 -40.31 -6.67
CA ILE A 26 -1.97 -39.27 -7.15
C ILE A 26 -2.15 -39.03 -8.65
N LYS A 27 -2.34 -40.07 -9.48
CA LYS A 27 -2.65 -39.89 -10.90
C LYS A 27 -3.98 -39.18 -11.17
N GLY A 28 -4.96 -39.31 -10.26
CA GLY A 28 -6.21 -38.56 -10.33
C GLY A 28 -6.12 -37.13 -9.75
N TRP A 29 -5.06 -36.82 -9.00
CA TRP A 29 -4.82 -35.51 -8.38
C TRP A 29 -3.83 -34.64 -9.17
N ILE A 30 -2.86 -35.26 -9.84
CA ILE A 30 -1.96 -34.57 -10.76
C ILE A 30 -2.72 -34.34 -12.08
N ARG A 31 -3.44 -33.23 -12.15
CA ARG A 31 -3.68 -32.58 -13.43
C ARG A 31 -2.37 -31.92 -13.83
N ILE A 32 -1.73 -32.41 -14.89
CA ILE A 32 -0.76 -31.62 -15.63
C ILE A 32 -1.61 -30.56 -16.31
N VAL A 33 -1.56 -29.34 -15.81
CA VAL A 33 -2.21 -28.19 -16.46
C VAL A 33 -1.34 -27.86 -17.66
N ASP A 34 -1.83 -28.13 -18.86
CA ASP A 34 -1.19 -27.60 -20.07
C ASP A 34 -1.40 -26.07 -20.07
N PRO A 35 -0.41 -25.25 -20.49
CA PRO A 35 -0.58 -23.79 -20.56
C PRO A 35 -1.80 -23.34 -21.39
N GLY A 36 -2.27 -24.17 -22.32
CA GLY A 36 -3.49 -23.94 -23.10
C GLY A 36 -4.81 -24.20 -22.35
N ASP A 37 -4.77 -24.90 -21.21
CA ASP A 37 -5.93 -25.07 -20.32
C ASP A 37 -6.13 -23.84 -19.41
N ILE A 38 -5.14 -22.95 -19.32
CA ILE A 38 -5.22 -21.65 -18.62
C ILE A 38 -5.81 -20.59 -19.56
N SER A 39 -5.70 -20.77 -20.88
CA SER A 39 -6.18 -19.82 -21.88
C SER A 39 -7.54 -20.17 -22.49
N SER A 40 -8.27 -21.14 -21.91
CA SER A 40 -9.58 -21.58 -22.40
C SER A 40 -10.66 -21.70 -21.31
N SER A 41 -10.50 -21.02 -20.18
CA SER A 41 -11.66 -20.66 -19.37
C SER A 41 -12.39 -19.52 -20.07
N ASP A 42 -13.71 -19.70 -20.21
CA ASP A 42 -14.68 -18.71 -20.67
C ASP A 42 -14.33 -17.26 -20.29
N ASP A 43 -14.80 -16.30 -21.10
CA ASP A 43 -14.79 -14.84 -20.89
C ASP A 43 -15.41 -14.36 -19.54
N SER A 44 -15.52 -15.21 -18.51
CA SER A 44 -15.57 -14.78 -17.13
C SER A 44 -14.16 -14.43 -16.68
N VAL A 45 -13.85 -13.14 -16.76
CA VAL A 45 -12.80 -12.43 -16.01
C VAL A 45 -12.55 -13.17 -14.69
N ALA A 46 -11.29 -13.50 -14.39
CA ALA A 46 -10.95 -13.86 -13.02
C ALA A 46 -11.40 -12.69 -12.15
N GLU A 47 -12.51 -12.85 -11.41
CA GLU A 47 -12.98 -11.84 -10.47
C GLU A 47 -11.87 -11.67 -9.44
N PHE A 48 -11.01 -10.67 -9.61
CA PHE A 48 -10.01 -10.32 -8.62
C PHE A 48 -10.77 -9.93 -7.34
N GLU A 49 -10.46 -10.61 -6.24
CA GLU A 49 -11.14 -10.39 -4.97
C GLU A 49 -10.76 -9.00 -4.44
N CYS A 50 -11.75 -8.12 -4.31
CA CYS A 50 -11.55 -6.80 -3.71
C CYS A 50 -11.11 -6.95 -2.26
N HIS A 51 -9.98 -6.35 -1.88
CA HIS A 51 -9.42 -6.41 -0.54
C HIS A 51 -9.87 -5.26 0.39
N ASP A 52 -10.97 -4.58 0.05
CA ASP A 52 -11.54 -3.56 0.94
C ASP A 52 -11.81 -4.11 2.34
N SER A 53 -11.22 -3.44 3.32
CA SER A 53 -11.43 -3.74 4.74
C SER A 53 -11.55 -2.44 5.51
N ILE A 54 -12.79 -2.00 5.73
CA ILE A 54 -13.07 -0.76 6.45
C ILE A 54 -13.23 -1.06 7.94
N MET A 55 -12.27 -0.61 8.75
CA MET A 55 -12.28 -0.84 10.19
C MET A 55 -12.98 0.32 10.92
N PRO A 56 -13.91 0.04 11.85
CA PRO A 56 -14.49 1.08 12.67
C PRO A 56 -13.51 1.47 13.79
N LEU A 57 -13.66 2.68 14.34
CA LEU A 57 -13.14 2.95 15.67
C LEU A 57 -14.06 2.35 16.72
N THR A 58 -13.46 1.71 17.72
CA THR A 58 -14.19 1.17 18.86
C THR A 58 -13.59 1.60 20.18
N ASP A 59 -14.43 1.73 21.21
CA ASP A 59 -13.97 1.88 22.58
C ASP A 59 -13.45 0.55 23.16
N GLU A 60 -13.02 0.56 24.43
CA GLU A 60 -12.53 -0.64 25.13
C GLU A 60 -13.58 -1.76 25.25
N GLU A 61 -14.86 -1.44 25.05
CA GLU A 61 -15.99 -2.37 25.12
C GLU A 61 -16.46 -2.83 23.72
N TYR A 62 -15.72 -2.47 22.67
CA TYR A 62 -16.04 -2.74 21.26
C TYR A 62 -17.30 -2.02 20.75
N ASN A 63 -17.73 -0.94 21.40
CA ASN A 63 -18.79 -0.09 20.86
C ASN A 63 -18.22 0.84 19.79
N LEU A 64 -18.97 1.03 18.71
CA LEU A 64 -18.60 1.95 17.63
C LEU A 64 -18.50 3.38 18.15
N ILE A 65 -17.34 4.01 17.95
CA ILE A 65 -17.14 5.44 18.18
C ILE A 65 -17.49 6.16 16.87
N ARG A 66 -18.61 6.89 16.86
CA ARG A 66 -18.91 7.83 15.77
C ARG A 66 -18.19 9.14 16.06
N GLN A 67 -17.34 9.56 15.13
CA GLN A 67 -16.61 10.82 15.23
C GLN A 67 -17.13 11.81 14.21
N ASN A 68 -16.91 13.10 14.50
CA ASN A 68 -16.96 14.10 13.47
C ASN A 68 -15.73 13.91 12.60
N GLU A 69 -15.88 13.93 11.27
CA GLU A 69 -14.76 13.82 10.33
C GLU A 69 -14.43 15.21 9.79
N GLU A 70 -14.11 16.14 10.70
CA GLU A 70 -13.96 17.57 10.37
C GLU A 70 -12.55 17.94 9.96
N VAL A 71 -11.53 17.16 10.39
CA VAL A 71 -10.12 17.37 10.04
C VAL A 71 -9.49 16.10 9.46
N ILE A 72 -9.08 16.19 8.20
CA ILE A 72 -8.39 15.10 7.48
C ILE A 72 -6.93 15.48 7.29
N LEU A 73 -6.01 14.66 7.80
CA LEU A 73 -4.58 14.76 7.56
C LEU A 73 -4.16 13.76 6.49
N VAL A 74 -3.57 14.23 5.39
CA VAL A 74 -3.20 13.38 4.24
C VAL A 74 -1.68 13.25 4.14
N PHE A 75 -1.19 12.02 4.17
CA PHE A 75 0.17 11.63 3.77
C PHE A 75 0.13 10.95 2.41
N GLY A 76 0.96 11.42 1.48
CA GLY A 76 0.98 10.88 0.13
C GLY A 76 2.12 11.42 -0.71
N ASN A 77 2.04 11.16 -2.01
CA ASN A 77 2.96 11.70 -3.01
C ASN A 77 2.17 12.30 -4.19
N ASP A 78 2.64 12.04 -5.41
CA ASP A 78 2.19 12.67 -6.66
C ASP A 78 0.66 12.79 -6.79
N PRO A 79 -0.17 11.75 -6.52
CA PRO A 79 -1.63 11.87 -6.66
C PRO A 79 -2.29 12.97 -5.83
N PHE A 80 -1.76 13.28 -4.64
CA PHE A 80 -2.27 14.36 -3.78
C PHE A 80 -1.48 15.67 -3.90
N SER A 81 -0.24 15.64 -4.38
CA SER A 81 0.55 16.86 -4.59
C SER A 81 0.25 17.52 -5.94
N ASP A 82 -0.13 16.75 -6.95
CA ASP A 82 -0.33 17.22 -8.31
C ASP A 82 -1.49 18.23 -8.41
N ASN A 83 -1.19 19.40 -8.99
CA ASN A 83 -2.12 20.51 -9.15
C ASN A 83 -2.84 20.91 -7.84
N CYS A 84 -2.22 20.67 -6.69
CA CYS A 84 -2.85 20.90 -5.39
C CYS A 84 -3.39 22.34 -5.25
N GLY A 85 -4.66 22.47 -4.88
CA GLY A 85 -5.35 23.75 -4.76
C GLY A 85 -5.95 24.27 -6.07
N GLU A 86 -5.74 23.59 -7.19
CA GLU A 86 -6.45 23.83 -8.44
C GLU A 86 -7.76 23.03 -8.48
N ASN A 87 -8.77 23.58 -9.16
CA ASN A 87 -10.03 22.88 -9.40
C ASN A 87 -9.76 21.58 -10.19
N GLY A 88 -10.26 20.45 -9.69
CA GLY A 88 -10.05 19.13 -10.29
C GLY A 88 -8.85 18.36 -9.74
N SER A 89 -8.07 18.95 -8.81
CA SER A 89 -7.09 18.20 -8.02
C SER A 89 -7.79 17.28 -7.02
N LEU A 90 -7.14 16.16 -6.67
CA LEU A 90 -7.69 15.20 -5.72
C LEU A 90 -7.93 15.85 -4.35
N SER A 91 -7.03 16.72 -3.88
CA SER A 91 -7.18 17.43 -2.61
C SER A 91 -8.42 18.33 -2.58
N ALA A 92 -8.67 19.10 -3.65
CA ALA A 92 -9.85 19.93 -3.77
C ALA A 92 -11.15 19.10 -3.85
N MET A 93 -11.13 17.98 -4.57
CA MET A 93 -12.28 17.06 -4.64
C MET A 93 -12.62 16.48 -3.27
N VAL A 94 -11.61 16.05 -2.49
CA VAL A 94 -11.82 15.48 -1.16
C VAL A 94 -12.34 16.54 -0.18
N GLU A 95 -11.80 17.76 -0.20
CA GLU A 95 -12.28 18.86 0.64
C GLU A 95 -13.74 19.22 0.33
N GLU A 96 -14.12 19.30 -0.96
CA GLU A 96 -15.50 19.55 -1.38
C GLU A 96 -16.45 18.41 -0.99
N ALA A 97 -16.05 17.16 -1.23
CA ALA A 97 -16.91 15.99 -1.02
C ALA A 97 -17.12 15.68 0.46
N SER A 98 -16.08 15.81 1.28
CA SER A 98 -16.16 15.56 2.72
C SER A 98 -16.75 16.72 3.51
N GLY A 99 -16.57 17.96 3.04
CA GLY A 99 -16.83 19.17 3.82
C GLY A 99 -15.87 19.36 5.00
N ALA A 100 -14.81 18.54 5.09
CA ALA A 100 -13.79 18.57 6.12
C ALA A 100 -12.65 19.51 5.73
N LYS A 101 -11.91 20.01 6.71
CA LYS A 101 -10.64 20.69 6.48
C LYS A 101 -9.59 19.65 6.10
N VAL A 102 -9.02 19.76 4.90
CA VAL A 102 -7.97 18.86 4.42
C VAL A 102 -6.59 19.49 4.66
N ILE A 103 -5.79 18.86 5.51
CA ILE A 103 -4.37 19.18 5.73
C ILE A 103 -3.55 18.26 4.83
N ASN A 104 -3.20 18.76 3.65
CA ASN A 104 -2.47 17.99 2.65
C ASN A 104 -0.95 18.06 2.87
N CYS A 105 -0.35 16.94 3.27
CA CYS A 105 1.09 16.79 3.49
C CYS A 105 1.76 15.90 2.43
N ALA A 106 1.13 15.74 1.26
CA ALA A 106 1.71 14.97 0.17
C ALA A 106 2.94 15.65 -0.45
N ILE A 107 3.98 14.86 -0.74
CA ILE A 107 5.24 15.34 -1.31
C ILE A 107 5.55 14.57 -2.60
N THR A 108 5.64 15.31 -3.71
CA THR A 108 6.05 14.82 -5.04
C THR A 108 7.31 13.95 -4.97
N GLY A 109 7.29 12.78 -5.61
CA GLY A 109 8.43 11.87 -5.67
C GLY A 109 8.89 11.26 -4.35
N SER A 110 8.13 11.44 -3.26
CA SER A 110 8.38 10.74 -2.00
C SER A 110 7.96 9.26 -2.08
N CYS A 111 8.58 8.44 -1.24
CA CYS A 111 8.31 7.01 -1.08
C CYS A 111 7.97 6.74 0.39
N ILE A 112 7.25 5.64 0.65
CA ILE A 112 6.99 5.20 2.02
C ILE A 112 8.27 4.66 2.66
N GLY A 113 8.97 3.74 2.00
CA GLY A 113 10.22 3.18 2.48
C GLY A 113 11.43 4.04 2.12
N MET A 114 12.48 3.92 2.93
CA MET A 114 13.72 4.70 2.76
C MET A 114 14.75 3.92 1.96
N ARG A 115 15.52 4.60 1.10
CA ARG A 115 16.52 3.94 0.23
C ARG A 115 17.79 3.48 0.93
N GLU A 116 18.09 4.04 2.09
CA GLU A 116 19.33 3.79 2.82
C GLU A 116 19.03 3.70 4.32
N PRO A 117 19.77 2.87 5.08
CA PRO A 117 19.66 2.82 6.53
C PRO A 117 20.18 4.11 7.12
N ALA A 118 19.41 4.67 8.05
CA ALA A 118 19.62 5.94 8.72
C ALA A 118 19.40 7.23 7.91
N PHE A 119 19.15 8.29 8.68
CA PHE A 119 18.91 9.67 8.28
C PHE A 119 20.18 10.35 7.72
N ASP A 120 20.78 9.79 6.67
CA ASP A 120 21.93 10.39 5.98
C ASP A 120 21.43 11.24 4.80
N ILE A 121 21.11 12.50 5.11
CA ILE A 121 20.60 13.49 4.14
C ILE A 121 21.60 13.76 3.02
N SER A 122 22.89 13.51 3.24
CA SER A 122 23.89 13.67 2.18
C SER A 122 23.76 12.61 1.08
N LYS A 123 23.15 11.46 1.37
CA LYS A 123 22.96 10.35 0.41
C LYS A 123 21.53 10.24 -0.09
N SER A 124 20.58 10.36 0.83
CA SER A 124 19.16 10.16 0.57
C SER A 124 18.35 11.32 1.15
N PRO A 125 18.54 12.55 0.65
CA PRO A 125 17.87 13.74 1.20
C PRO A 125 16.34 13.67 1.10
N MET A 126 15.79 12.93 0.12
CA MET A 126 14.35 12.69 0.01
C MET A 126 13.76 11.89 1.18
N ASN A 127 14.59 11.15 1.95
CA ASN A 127 14.09 10.41 3.12
C ASN A 127 13.45 11.35 4.15
N LEU A 128 13.84 12.64 4.23
CA LEU A 128 13.20 13.62 5.10
C LEU A 128 11.67 13.73 4.88
N PHE A 129 11.22 13.42 3.67
CA PHE A 129 9.83 13.49 3.26
C PHE A 129 9.13 12.13 3.28
N SER A 130 9.75 11.09 3.84
CA SER A 130 9.06 9.83 4.06
C SER A 130 7.98 9.99 5.13
N PRO A 131 6.89 9.23 5.07
CA PRO A 131 5.78 9.37 6.02
C PRO A 131 6.23 9.19 7.47
N TYR A 132 7.25 8.37 7.75
CA TYR A 132 7.77 8.19 9.10
C TYR A 132 8.36 9.48 9.68
N TYR A 133 9.16 10.23 8.92
CA TYR A 133 9.73 11.49 9.39
C TYR A 133 8.70 12.61 9.46
N LEU A 134 7.78 12.66 8.49
CA LEU A 134 6.67 13.60 8.55
C LEU A 134 5.77 13.32 9.77
N ALA A 135 5.52 12.05 10.10
CA ALA A 135 4.81 11.65 11.31
C ALA A 135 5.58 11.99 12.58
N CYS A 136 6.91 11.82 12.58
CA CYS A 136 7.77 12.27 13.68
C CYS A 136 7.59 13.77 13.97
N ILE A 137 7.51 14.61 12.94
CA ILE A 137 7.28 16.06 13.08
C ILE A 137 5.88 16.35 13.64
N ALA A 138 4.84 15.68 13.12
CA ALA A 138 3.47 15.90 13.58
C ALA A 138 3.20 15.36 14.99
N CYS A 139 3.85 14.27 15.38
CA CYS A 139 3.57 13.55 16.62
C CYS A 139 4.54 13.88 17.75
N SER A 140 5.64 14.59 17.47
CA SER A 140 6.70 14.87 18.42
C SER A 140 7.17 16.31 18.30
N ASP A 141 7.67 16.89 19.39
CA ASP A 141 8.31 18.22 19.41
C ASP A 141 9.71 18.22 18.73
N MET A 142 9.92 17.40 17.70
CA MET A 142 11.20 17.31 16.99
C MET A 142 11.31 18.40 15.92
N GLU A 143 12.39 19.18 16.01
CA GLU A 143 12.71 20.23 15.06
C GLU A 143 13.71 19.70 14.01
N TYR A 144 13.35 19.81 12.72
CA TYR A 144 14.16 19.32 11.59
C TYR A 144 14.73 20.46 10.73
N SER A 145 14.90 21.65 11.31
CA SER A 145 15.32 22.85 10.56
C SER A 145 16.73 22.74 9.96
N VAL A 146 17.62 22.02 10.64
CA VAL A 146 18.98 21.72 10.15
C VAL A 146 18.92 20.76 8.96
N GLU A 147 18.13 19.70 9.10
CA GLU A 147 17.96 18.64 8.12
C GLU A 147 17.25 19.13 6.86
N LEU A 148 16.25 19.98 7.01
CA LEU A 148 15.62 20.69 5.92
C LEU A 148 16.63 21.53 5.12
N SER A 149 17.50 22.27 5.83
CA SER A 149 18.53 23.09 5.18
C SER A 149 19.53 22.23 4.40
N GLN A 150 19.94 21.09 4.96
CA GLN A 150 20.82 20.13 4.31
C GLN A 150 20.15 19.46 3.10
N ALA A 151 18.87 19.07 3.22
CA ALA A 151 18.12 18.47 2.13
C ALA A 151 17.95 19.45 0.98
N LYS A 152 17.68 20.72 1.26
CA LYS A 152 17.59 21.78 0.26
C LYS A 152 18.90 22.01 -0.48
N GLU A 153 20.02 22.01 0.24
CA GLU A 153 21.35 22.09 -0.38
C GLU A 153 21.65 20.88 -1.27
N ALA A 154 21.35 19.67 -0.79
CA ALA A 154 21.63 18.43 -1.49
C ALA A 154 20.74 18.20 -2.73
N LEU A 155 19.46 18.56 -2.65
CA LEU A 155 18.49 18.37 -3.73
C LEU A 155 18.54 19.47 -4.79
N GLY A 156 18.90 20.70 -4.42
CA GLY A 156 18.92 21.84 -5.34
C GLY A 156 17.58 22.00 -6.06
N ASP A 157 17.59 21.94 -7.38
CA ASP A 157 16.39 22.07 -8.23
C ASP A 157 15.40 20.89 -8.08
N MET A 158 15.81 19.77 -7.48
CA MET A 158 14.93 18.63 -7.19
C MET A 158 14.25 18.74 -5.82
N PHE A 159 14.47 19.81 -5.07
CA PHE A 159 13.83 20.00 -3.78
C PHE A 159 12.31 20.16 -3.97
N PRO A 160 11.45 19.42 -3.25
CA PRO A 160 10.01 19.53 -3.41
C PRO A 160 9.51 20.95 -3.13
N GLU A 161 8.75 21.54 -4.06
CA GLU A 161 8.30 22.94 -3.98
C GLU A 161 7.54 23.23 -2.69
N ASN A 162 6.70 22.29 -2.24
CA ASN A 162 5.90 22.41 -1.03
C ASN A 162 6.59 21.86 0.24
N GLY A 163 7.84 21.37 0.16
CA GLY A 163 8.52 20.69 1.27
C GLY A 163 8.61 21.53 2.54
N GLU A 164 9.02 22.80 2.45
CA GLU A 164 9.09 23.70 3.61
C GLU A 164 7.71 23.99 4.22
N LEU A 165 6.70 24.13 3.36
CA LEU A 165 5.32 24.39 3.78
C LEU A 165 4.76 23.19 4.56
N VAL A 166 4.94 21.97 4.05
CA VAL A 166 4.47 20.73 4.69
C VAL A 166 5.10 20.55 6.07
N LEU A 167 6.43 20.69 6.18
CA LEU A 167 7.12 20.57 7.47
C LEU A 167 6.59 21.60 8.47
N LYS A 168 6.38 22.84 8.04
CA LYS A 168 5.80 23.88 8.90
C LYS A 168 4.37 23.55 9.32
N MET A 169 3.52 23.12 8.40
CA MET A 169 2.14 22.73 8.73
C MET A 169 2.11 21.61 9.76
N LEU A 170 2.97 20.61 9.64
CA LEU A 170 3.08 19.51 10.61
C LEU A 170 3.63 19.97 11.96
N SER A 171 4.59 20.90 11.99
CA SER A 171 5.12 21.45 13.24
C SER A 171 4.10 22.33 13.99
N ASP A 172 3.21 23.01 13.26
CA ASP A 172 2.16 23.85 13.83
C ASP A 172 0.88 23.04 14.17
N LEU A 173 0.82 21.76 13.81
CA LEU A 173 -0.35 20.90 13.96
C LEU A 173 -0.47 20.37 15.40
N ASP A 174 -1.66 20.52 16.00
CA ASP A 174 -2.04 19.68 17.14
C ASP A 174 -2.62 18.37 16.59
N ILE A 175 -1.84 17.29 16.69
CA ILE A 175 -2.23 15.98 16.17
C ILE A 175 -3.48 15.42 16.86
N SER A 176 -3.84 15.92 18.05
CA SER A 176 -5.04 15.49 18.77
C SER A 176 -6.34 16.07 18.20
N ASP A 177 -6.26 17.11 17.36
CA ASP A 177 -7.38 17.70 16.64
C ASP A 177 -7.66 17.00 15.30
N VAL A 178 -6.88 15.97 14.93
CA VAL A 178 -7.06 15.22 13.67
C VAL A 178 -8.03 14.07 13.87
N ASP A 179 -9.08 14.02 13.06
CA ASP A 179 -10.10 12.97 13.10
C ASP A 179 -9.77 11.80 12.18
N VAL A 180 -9.22 12.08 11.00
CA VAL A 180 -8.91 11.07 9.98
C VAL A 180 -7.50 11.28 9.44
N ILE A 181 -6.69 10.23 9.42
CA ILE A 181 -5.38 10.17 8.80
C ILE A 181 -5.48 9.31 7.55
N VAL A 182 -5.17 9.88 6.40
CA VAL A 182 -5.21 9.21 5.10
C VAL A 182 -3.80 8.97 4.60
N PHE A 183 -3.50 7.73 4.24
CA PHE A 183 -2.30 7.39 3.47
C PHE A 183 -2.69 7.09 2.03
N PHE A 184 -2.10 7.82 1.08
CA PHE A 184 -2.24 7.50 -0.34
C PHE A 184 -0.94 7.77 -1.10
N TYR A 185 -0.21 6.69 -1.36
CA TYR A 185 1.03 6.69 -2.13
C TYR A 185 0.83 5.84 -3.38
N ASP A 186 1.34 6.33 -4.50
CA ASP A 186 1.34 5.59 -5.77
C ASP A 186 2.39 4.46 -5.82
N GLY A 187 2.65 3.92 -7.02
CA GLY A 187 3.62 2.86 -7.26
C GLY A 187 5.10 3.27 -7.14
N SER A 188 5.41 4.44 -6.60
CA SER A 188 6.77 4.97 -6.50
C SER A 188 7.74 4.04 -5.77
N ASP A 189 7.34 3.41 -4.66
CA ASP A 189 8.21 2.47 -3.95
C ASP A 189 8.62 1.27 -4.82
N TYR A 190 7.68 0.74 -5.61
CA TYR A 190 7.94 -0.32 -6.59
C TYR A 190 8.89 0.17 -7.70
N LEU A 191 8.61 1.33 -8.31
CA LEU A 191 9.42 1.91 -9.39
C LEU A 191 10.85 2.21 -8.93
N ASN A 192 11.01 2.63 -7.68
CA ASN A 192 12.30 3.01 -7.11
C ASN A 192 13.05 1.85 -6.46
N ASN A 193 12.55 0.61 -6.61
CA ASN A 193 13.15 -0.59 -6.04
C ASN A 193 13.36 -0.44 -4.51
N ILE A 194 12.36 0.07 -3.80
CA ILE A 194 12.36 0.03 -2.34
C ILE A 194 11.98 -1.38 -1.92
N PRO A 195 12.77 -2.10 -1.10
CA PRO A 195 12.40 -3.45 -0.67
C PRO A 195 11.00 -3.49 -0.04
N THR A 196 10.19 -4.51 -0.36
CA THR A 196 8.83 -4.61 0.20
C THR A 196 8.87 -4.80 1.71
N GLY A 197 9.80 -5.62 2.23
CA GLY A 197 9.82 -6.02 3.63
C GLY A 197 8.96 -7.25 3.94
N LEU A 198 8.54 -8.01 2.93
CA LEU A 198 7.78 -9.26 3.12
C LEU A 198 8.62 -10.40 3.74
N ASP A 199 9.95 -10.39 3.54
CA ASP A 199 10.89 -11.29 4.21
C ASP A 199 11.68 -10.54 5.29
N GLU A 200 11.20 -10.61 6.53
CA GLU A 200 11.81 -9.95 7.70
C GLU A 200 13.28 -10.34 7.94
N LYS A 201 13.77 -11.44 7.36
CA LYS A 201 15.15 -11.91 7.58
C LYS A 201 16.20 -11.18 6.74
N GLU A 202 15.77 -10.35 5.79
CA GLU A 202 16.67 -9.72 4.82
C GLU A 202 17.08 -8.29 5.19
N TYR A 203 16.43 -7.67 6.19
CA TYR A 203 16.59 -6.23 6.47
C TYR A 203 17.13 -5.97 7.87
N ASP A 204 18.34 -5.41 7.94
CA ASP A 204 18.97 -4.99 9.21
C ASP A 204 18.32 -3.73 9.81
N ASP A 205 17.62 -2.94 9.00
CA ASP A 205 16.92 -1.71 9.39
C ASP A 205 15.47 -1.74 8.86
N PRO A 206 14.43 -1.75 9.73
CA PRO A 206 13.04 -1.81 9.30
C PRO A 206 12.62 -0.61 8.45
N PHE A 207 13.26 0.56 8.60
CA PHE A 207 12.92 1.76 7.84
C PHE A 207 13.33 1.67 6.36
N CYS A 208 14.24 0.75 6.01
CA CYS A 208 14.68 0.49 4.64
C CYS A 208 13.75 -0.42 3.83
N SER A 209 12.55 -0.65 4.32
CA SER A 209 11.52 -1.39 3.62
C SER A 209 10.21 -0.60 3.61
N PHE A 210 9.42 -0.84 2.58
CA PHE A 210 8.09 -0.26 2.42
C PHE A 210 7.20 -0.59 3.63
N LEU A 211 7.06 -1.87 3.96
CA LEU A 211 6.19 -2.31 5.05
C LEU A 211 6.74 -1.94 6.44
N GLY A 212 8.05 -1.99 6.65
CA GLY A 212 8.64 -1.61 7.93
C GLY A 212 8.53 -0.12 8.22
N SER A 213 8.80 0.74 7.24
CA SER A 213 8.61 2.20 7.37
C SER A 213 7.13 2.55 7.55
N PHE A 214 6.23 1.92 6.78
CA PHE A 214 4.79 2.07 6.95
C PHE A 214 4.34 1.70 8.37
N SER A 215 4.76 0.53 8.85
CA SER A 215 4.45 0.01 10.19
C SER A 215 4.88 0.97 11.29
N ALA A 216 6.12 1.45 11.24
CA ALA A 216 6.63 2.41 12.22
C ALA A 216 5.88 3.75 12.20
N THR A 217 5.44 4.18 11.01
CA THR A 217 4.61 5.39 10.87
C THR A 217 3.25 5.21 11.53
N VAL A 218 2.57 4.09 11.25
CA VAL A 218 1.26 3.78 11.84
C VAL A 218 1.36 3.69 13.36
N GLU A 219 2.43 3.09 13.91
CA GLU A 219 2.65 3.02 15.36
C GLU A 219 2.77 4.39 16.01
N LEU A 220 3.44 5.36 15.36
CA LEU A 220 3.52 6.74 15.85
C LEU A 220 2.13 7.37 15.93
N PHE A 221 1.32 7.24 14.88
CA PHE A 221 -0.03 7.82 14.87
C PHE A 221 -0.98 7.13 15.84
N LYS A 222 -0.99 5.80 15.92
CA LYS A 222 -1.82 5.09 16.91
C LYS A 222 -1.48 5.49 18.35
N LYS A 223 -0.24 5.90 18.61
CA LYS A 223 0.20 6.40 19.92
C LYS A 223 -0.18 7.87 20.14
N ALA A 224 0.04 8.73 19.15
CA ALA A 224 -0.11 10.18 19.29
C ALA A 224 -1.54 10.67 19.07
N ALA A 225 -2.28 10.02 18.17
CA ALA A 225 -3.69 10.26 17.88
C ALA A 225 -4.48 8.94 17.92
N PRO A 226 -4.63 8.30 19.10
CA PRO A 226 -5.39 7.05 19.24
C PRO A 226 -6.88 7.21 18.87
N GLY A 227 -7.37 8.46 18.86
CA GLY A 227 -8.71 8.78 18.43
C GLY A 227 -8.86 8.89 16.91
N ALA A 228 -7.80 9.05 16.12
CA ALA A 228 -7.96 9.24 14.69
C ALA A 228 -8.24 7.92 13.95
N ARG A 229 -9.16 7.95 12.98
CA ARG A 229 -9.32 6.86 12.01
C ARG A 229 -8.13 6.88 11.07
N ILE A 230 -7.48 5.74 10.86
CA ILE A 230 -6.45 5.61 9.83
C ILE A 230 -7.05 4.89 8.62
N ILE A 231 -7.02 5.54 7.46
CA ILE A 231 -7.50 5.01 6.17
C ILE A 231 -6.34 4.96 5.19
N VAL A 232 -6.11 3.79 4.63
CA VAL A 232 -5.04 3.55 3.67
C VAL A 232 -5.67 3.28 2.32
N LEU A 233 -5.40 4.16 1.37
CA LEU A 233 -5.73 3.97 -0.03
C LEU A 233 -4.52 3.29 -0.68
N SER A 234 -4.70 2.06 -1.18
CA SER A 234 -3.60 1.39 -1.89
C SER A 234 -3.26 2.10 -3.19
N SER A 235 -2.05 1.86 -3.71
CA SER A 235 -1.69 2.34 -5.04
C SER A 235 -2.66 1.75 -6.08
N PRO A 236 -3.20 2.57 -7.01
CA PRO A 236 -3.93 2.05 -8.16
C PRO A 236 -2.98 1.28 -9.09
N TYR A 237 -3.55 0.52 -10.02
CA TYR A 237 -2.77 -0.10 -11.09
C TYR A 237 -2.02 0.96 -11.91
N MET A 238 -0.80 0.63 -12.30
CA MET A 238 -0.03 1.41 -13.27
C MET A 238 0.64 0.48 -14.27
N PHE A 239 0.92 0.99 -15.46
CA PHE A 239 1.59 0.27 -16.52
C PHE A 239 3.11 0.39 -16.40
N TYR A 240 3.80 -0.66 -16.85
CA TYR A 240 5.19 -0.51 -17.26
C TYR A 240 5.23 0.31 -18.56
N VAL A 241 6.05 1.37 -18.57
CA VAL A 241 6.21 2.23 -19.73
C VAL A 241 7.59 1.96 -20.31
N THR A 242 7.61 1.36 -21.49
CA THR A 242 8.84 1.03 -22.23
C THR A 242 9.59 2.31 -22.64
N GLU A 243 10.86 2.19 -23.04
CA GLU A 243 11.62 3.32 -23.63
C GLU A 243 10.93 3.94 -24.85
N GLY A 244 10.13 3.15 -25.59
CA GLY A 244 9.35 3.61 -26.74
C GLY A 244 8.04 4.32 -26.39
N GLY A 245 7.65 4.35 -25.10
CA GLY A 245 6.39 4.91 -24.63
C GLY A 245 5.20 3.94 -24.69
N GLU A 246 5.42 2.68 -25.08
CA GLU A 246 4.38 1.65 -25.06
C GLU A 246 4.08 1.21 -23.62
N TRP A 247 2.80 0.96 -23.34
CA TRP A 247 2.31 0.55 -22.02
C TRP A 247 2.08 -0.94 -21.99
N GLU A 248 2.81 -1.62 -21.12
CA GLU A 248 2.77 -3.06 -20.90
C GLU A 248 2.27 -3.36 -19.47
N PRO A 249 1.68 -4.55 -19.23
CA PRO A 249 1.29 -4.96 -17.88
C PRO A 249 2.47 -4.89 -16.91
N CYS A 250 2.31 -4.29 -15.73
CA CYS A 250 3.41 -4.17 -14.78
C CYS A 250 3.86 -5.51 -14.18
N GLU A 251 2.97 -6.52 -14.14
CA GLU A 251 3.26 -7.88 -13.65
C GLU A 251 4.27 -8.64 -14.51
N ASP A 252 4.45 -8.24 -15.77
CA ASP A 252 5.48 -8.81 -16.64
C ASP A 252 6.87 -8.19 -16.38
N HIS A 253 6.95 -7.20 -15.49
CA HIS A 253 8.13 -6.38 -15.21
C HIS A 253 8.41 -6.29 -13.71
N PRO A 254 8.79 -7.38 -13.04
CA PRO A 254 9.17 -7.33 -11.64
C PRO A 254 10.35 -6.38 -11.43
N ASN A 255 10.40 -5.75 -10.26
CA ASN A 255 11.49 -4.85 -9.93
C ASN A 255 12.80 -5.63 -9.65
N ARG A 256 13.86 -4.93 -9.23
CA ARG A 256 15.18 -5.54 -8.97
C ARG A 256 15.15 -6.71 -7.97
N TYR A 257 14.17 -6.75 -7.08
CA TYR A 257 14.01 -7.81 -6.07
C TYR A 257 13.10 -8.95 -6.54
N GLY A 258 12.60 -8.91 -7.78
CA GLY A 258 11.73 -9.95 -8.32
C GLY A 258 10.29 -9.85 -7.82
N VAL A 259 9.86 -8.66 -7.37
CA VAL A 259 8.52 -8.39 -6.84
C VAL A 259 7.77 -7.38 -7.71
N ASP A 260 6.45 -7.53 -7.75
CA ASP A 260 5.54 -6.72 -8.56
C ASP A 260 4.81 -5.69 -7.70
N LEU A 261 4.12 -4.74 -8.32
CA LEU A 261 3.32 -3.73 -7.60
C LEU A 261 2.26 -4.37 -6.69
N SER A 262 1.65 -5.48 -7.12
CA SER A 262 0.69 -6.23 -6.31
C SER A 262 1.27 -6.73 -4.99
N ASP A 263 2.56 -7.04 -4.91
CA ASP A 263 3.20 -7.48 -3.67
C ASP A 263 3.25 -6.37 -2.62
N TYR A 264 3.45 -5.12 -3.06
CA TYR A 264 3.37 -3.95 -2.18
C TYR A 264 1.95 -3.74 -1.67
N VAL A 265 0.96 -3.81 -2.58
CA VAL A 265 -0.47 -3.64 -2.27
C VAL A 265 -0.95 -4.70 -1.28
N LEU A 266 -0.67 -5.98 -1.55
CA LEU A 266 -1.09 -7.10 -0.70
C LEU A 266 -0.34 -7.12 0.64
N GLY A 267 0.94 -6.74 0.63
CA GLY A 267 1.72 -6.53 1.86
C GLY A 267 1.11 -5.43 2.73
N GLN A 268 0.72 -4.31 2.14
CA GLN A 268 0.10 -3.20 2.85
C GLN A 268 -1.26 -3.60 3.42
N TYR A 269 -2.09 -4.27 2.63
CA TYR A 269 -3.36 -4.85 3.07
C TYR A 269 -3.18 -5.72 4.31
N LYS A 270 -2.22 -6.65 4.25
CA LYS A 270 -1.91 -7.57 5.36
C LYS A 270 -1.55 -6.80 6.64
N ILE A 271 -0.69 -5.79 6.54
CA ILE A 271 -0.30 -4.97 7.69
C ILE A 271 -1.50 -4.19 8.25
N CYS A 272 -2.32 -3.59 7.38
CA CYS A 272 -3.49 -2.83 7.79
C CYS A 272 -4.49 -3.69 8.56
N VAL A 273 -4.82 -4.87 8.03
CA VAL A 273 -5.88 -5.73 8.55
C VAL A 273 -5.41 -6.66 9.65
N GLU A 274 -4.25 -7.32 9.48
CA GLU A 274 -3.82 -8.37 10.42
C GLU A 274 -3.01 -7.83 11.59
N THR A 275 -2.39 -6.65 11.46
CA THR A 275 -1.46 -6.11 12.48
C THR A 275 -2.03 -4.90 13.21
N TYR A 276 -2.62 -3.96 12.48
CA TYR A 276 -3.01 -2.66 13.05
C TYR A 276 -4.51 -2.44 13.19
N ASP A 277 -5.37 -3.31 12.65
CA ASP A 277 -6.83 -3.13 12.63
C ASP A 277 -7.23 -1.73 12.09
N ILE A 278 -6.58 -1.28 11.02
CA ILE A 278 -6.86 0.01 10.34
C ILE A 278 -7.53 -0.22 8.98
N SER A 279 -8.18 0.81 8.44
CA SER A 279 -8.92 0.67 7.19
C SER A 279 -7.99 0.58 5.99
N PHE A 280 -8.27 -0.35 5.09
CA PHE A 280 -7.61 -0.50 3.80
C PHE A 280 -8.64 -0.43 2.68
N VAL A 281 -8.36 0.38 1.66
CA VAL A 281 -9.18 0.55 0.46
C VAL A 281 -8.36 0.11 -0.74
N ASP A 282 -8.86 -0.90 -1.44
CA ASP A 282 -8.20 -1.51 -2.58
C ASP A 282 -8.46 -0.69 -3.85
N ASN A 283 -7.45 0.04 -4.30
CA ASN A 283 -7.51 0.74 -5.58
C ASN A 283 -6.92 -0.07 -6.74
N TYR A 284 -6.01 -1.01 -6.46
CA TYR A 284 -5.33 -1.82 -7.46
C TYR A 284 -6.27 -2.80 -8.16
N TYR A 285 -7.06 -3.56 -7.39
CA TYR A 285 -7.98 -4.55 -7.96
C TYR A 285 -9.39 -3.99 -8.17
N ALA A 286 -9.86 -3.14 -7.25
CA ALA A 286 -11.28 -2.74 -7.21
C ALA A 286 -11.58 -1.37 -7.83
N SER A 287 -10.57 -0.58 -8.21
CA SER A 287 -10.77 0.77 -8.75
C SER A 287 -10.16 0.94 -10.13
N ILE A 288 -8.84 1.10 -10.21
CA ILE A 288 -8.09 1.29 -11.46
C ILE A 288 -7.20 0.07 -11.62
N ASN A 289 -7.48 -0.73 -12.63
CA ASN A 289 -6.84 -2.03 -12.90
C ASN A 289 -6.34 -2.13 -14.35
N LEU A 290 -5.73 -3.26 -14.73
CA LEU A 290 -5.18 -3.50 -16.06
C LEU A 290 -6.20 -3.24 -17.20
N GLU A 291 -7.48 -3.58 -16.99
CA GLU A 291 -8.51 -3.48 -18.03
C GLU A 291 -8.94 -2.03 -18.29
N ASN A 292 -9.05 -1.23 -17.23
CA ASN A 292 -9.62 0.11 -17.29
C ASN A 292 -8.58 1.24 -17.16
N GLY A 293 -7.34 0.94 -16.77
CA GLY A 293 -6.31 1.92 -16.42
C GLY A 293 -6.00 2.93 -17.53
N ARG A 294 -6.14 2.53 -18.80
CA ARG A 294 -6.00 3.43 -19.95
C ARG A 294 -7.00 4.58 -20.00
N THR A 295 -8.11 4.46 -19.28
CA THR A 295 -9.13 5.51 -19.16
C THR A 295 -8.77 6.53 -18.08
N TYR A 296 -8.06 6.12 -17.04
CA TYR A 296 -7.87 6.88 -15.81
C TYR A 296 -6.43 7.38 -15.60
N LEU A 297 -5.50 6.95 -16.45
CA LEU A 297 -4.08 7.32 -16.39
C LEU A 297 -3.67 8.15 -17.62
N THR A 298 -2.79 9.14 -17.44
CA THR A 298 -2.32 10.02 -18.52
C THR A 298 -1.08 9.48 -19.25
N ASP A 299 -0.12 8.96 -18.51
CA ASP A 299 1.18 8.47 -19.00
C ASP A 299 1.44 7.01 -18.64
N GLY A 300 0.37 6.32 -18.23
CA GLY A 300 0.40 4.95 -17.75
C GLY A 300 0.65 4.85 -16.25
N ARG A 301 0.86 5.97 -15.54
CA ARG A 301 1.16 5.98 -14.09
C ARG A 301 0.37 7.06 -13.34
N SER A 302 0.37 8.29 -13.84
CA SER A 302 -0.28 9.42 -13.20
C SER A 302 -1.78 9.44 -13.46
N LEU A 303 -2.56 9.75 -12.42
CA LEU A 303 -4.01 9.89 -12.52
C LEU A 303 -4.40 11.09 -13.40
N ASN A 304 -5.43 10.93 -14.21
CA ASN A 304 -6.15 12.05 -14.81
C ASN A 304 -7.31 12.50 -13.88
N GLU A 305 -8.07 13.51 -14.31
CA GLU A 305 -9.19 14.04 -13.52
C GLU A 305 -10.26 12.98 -13.17
N GLU A 306 -10.58 12.05 -14.09
CA GLU A 306 -11.52 10.95 -13.81
C GLU A 306 -10.91 9.91 -12.86
N GLY A 307 -9.61 9.66 -12.97
CA GLY A 307 -8.86 8.85 -12.02
C GLY A 307 -8.91 9.45 -10.62
N ASN A 308 -8.66 10.75 -10.48
CA ASN A 308 -8.79 11.47 -9.21
C ASN A 308 -10.21 11.36 -8.65
N ARG A 309 -11.24 11.48 -9.48
CA ARG A 309 -12.63 11.34 -9.05
C ARG A 309 -12.93 9.95 -8.49
N ILE A 310 -12.44 8.89 -9.14
CA ILE A 310 -12.58 7.52 -8.61
C ILE A 310 -11.92 7.41 -7.25
N ILE A 311 -10.68 7.87 -7.09
CA ILE A 311 -9.99 7.79 -5.79
C ILE A 311 -10.74 8.58 -4.71
N CYS A 312 -11.25 9.76 -5.05
CA CYS A 312 -12.08 10.55 -4.14
C CYS A 312 -13.33 9.77 -3.70
N ASP A 313 -14.06 9.17 -4.63
CA ASP A 313 -15.25 8.36 -4.32
C ASP A 313 -14.92 7.16 -3.41
N ARG A 314 -13.75 6.55 -3.60
CA ARG A 314 -13.27 5.41 -2.80
C ARG A 314 -12.89 5.83 -1.39
N LEU A 315 -12.29 7.00 -1.22
CA LEU A 315 -12.06 7.59 0.10
C LEU A 315 -13.39 7.93 0.80
N MET A 316 -14.34 8.56 0.09
CA MET A 316 -15.65 8.89 0.65
C MET A 316 -16.44 7.64 1.04
N TYR A 317 -16.34 6.56 0.27
CA TYR A 317 -16.89 5.25 0.63
C TYR A 317 -16.35 4.75 1.98
N ALA A 318 -15.04 4.84 2.21
CA ALA A 318 -14.42 4.40 3.46
C ALA A 318 -14.79 5.29 4.65
N MET A 319 -14.83 6.61 4.43
CA MET A 319 -15.26 7.60 5.44
C MET A 319 -16.70 7.33 5.89
N THR A 320 -17.63 7.27 4.94
CA THR A 320 -19.08 7.16 5.21
C THR A 320 -19.59 5.73 5.42
N TYR A 321 -18.70 4.73 5.46
CA TYR A 321 -19.06 3.31 5.50
C TYR A 321 -20.00 2.95 6.66
N TYR A 322 -19.82 3.62 7.81
CA TYR A 322 -20.54 3.36 9.06
C TYR A 322 -21.65 4.37 9.38
N ASP A 323 -21.97 5.29 8.47
CA ASP A 323 -22.95 6.35 8.73
C ASP A 323 -24.40 5.84 8.80
N LYS A 324 -24.64 4.61 8.37
CA LYS A 324 -25.96 3.96 8.33
C LYS A 324 -26.51 3.55 9.69
#